data_AF-A0A5E5QP22-F1
#
_entry.id   AF-A0A5E5QP22-F1
#
_cell.length_a   1.000
_cell.length_b   1.000
_cell.length_c   1.000
_cell.angle_alpha   90.00
_cell.angle_beta   90.00
_cell.angle_gamma   90.00
#
_symmetry.space_group_name_H-M   'P 1'
#
loop_
_entity.id
_entity.type
_entity.pdbx_description
1 polymer ?
#
loop_
_entity_poly.entity_id
_entity_poly.type
_entity_poly.pdbx_seq_one_letter_code
_entity_poly.pdbx_strand_id
1 'polypeptide(L)'
;MQEKIRELLNGVWHGVSNCQENQNIYNYTNTVKDFLDRYQEQSDNTKKGIIGELLTHILIPSYISDLEVISIMKNKEERSIRKGFDIVYSNNSLKNIWYCEVKSGGDVDGFSVDNKNNKILNKAKKGINTMINDDRTTLWDSVLNDIKLTIFDNDKQMDISKLLKLDHPNIENRNMSRNVILSSVLYKSLDTKISYENLKRYKMNIDNEHIFAGLIVFSIQKPTYKKIENFLIEESNVKNDGKN
;
A
#
# COMPACT_ATOMS: atom_id res chain seq x y z
N MET A 1 -8.82 -6.09 13.06
CA MET A 1 -8.47 -6.23 11.62
C MET A 1 -9.72 -6.28 10.76
N GLN A 2 -10.65 -7.21 10.97
CA GLN A 2 -11.91 -7.28 10.19
C GLN A 2 -12.69 -5.95 10.24
N GLU A 3 -12.88 -5.38 11.44
CA GLU A 3 -13.51 -4.06 11.56
C GLU A 3 -12.76 -2.95 10.81
N LYS A 4 -11.42 -2.96 10.87
CA LYS A 4 -10.60 -2.01 10.12
C LYS A 4 -10.75 -2.19 8.60
N ILE A 5 -10.94 -3.42 8.11
CA ILE A 5 -11.26 -3.67 6.71
C ILE A 5 -12.64 -3.11 6.37
N ARG A 6 -13.66 -3.36 7.21
CA ARG A 6 -15.01 -2.80 6.98
C ARG A 6 -15.01 -1.28 6.90
N GLU A 7 -14.29 -0.65 7.82
CA GLU A 7 -14.15 0.80 7.91
C GLU A 7 -13.41 1.39 6.71
N LEU A 8 -12.32 0.77 6.25
CA LEU A 8 -11.36 1.43 5.35
C LEU A 8 -11.38 0.91 3.91
N LEU A 9 -11.90 -0.29 3.64
CA LEU A 9 -11.80 -0.93 2.32
C LEU A 9 -12.39 -0.06 1.21
N ASN A 10 -13.55 0.56 1.43
CA ASN A 10 -14.20 1.42 0.45
C ASN A 10 -13.28 2.58 0.02
N GLY A 11 -12.73 3.30 1.00
CA GLY A 11 -11.81 4.42 0.76
C GLY A 11 -10.46 3.99 0.16
N VAL A 12 -9.89 2.87 0.62
CA VAL A 12 -8.66 2.29 0.04
C VAL A 12 -8.86 1.92 -1.42
N TRP A 13 -10.03 1.39 -1.77
CA TRP A 13 -10.30 0.87 -3.11
C TRP A 13 -10.74 1.95 -4.10
N HIS A 14 -11.63 2.85 -3.72
CA HIS A 14 -12.20 3.85 -4.63
C HIS A 14 -11.72 5.29 -4.38
N GLY A 15 -11.04 5.55 -3.25
CA GLY A 15 -10.68 6.88 -2.79
C GLY A 15 -11.76 7.47 -1.87
N VAL A 16 -11.34 8.02 -0.72
CA VAL A 16 -12.25 8.49 0.34
C VAL A 16 -13.17 9.62 -0.14
N SER A 17 -12.62 10.59 -0.89
CA SER A 17 -13.39 11.71 -1.47
C SER A 17 -14.44 11.18 -2.46
N ASN A 18 -14.03 10.27 -3.34
CA ASN A 18 -14.90 9.67 -4.35
C ASN A 18 -16.04 8.84 -3.72
N CYS A 19 -15.76 8.12 -2.62
CA CYS A 19 -16.77 7.42 -1.84
C CYS A 19 -17.78 8.38 -1.19
N GLN A 20 -17.31 9.53 -0.68
CA GLN A 20 -18.19 10.53 -0.06
C GLN A 20 -19.15 11.17 -1.07
N GLU A 21 -18.69 11.44 -2.29
CA GLU A 21 -19.50 12.03 -3.35
C GLU A 21 -20.47 11.02 -3.98
N ASN A 22 -20.09 9.74 -4.06
CA ASN A 22 -20.82 8.72 -4.81
C ASN A 22 -21.27 7.53 -3.94
N GLN A 23 -21.74 7.79 -2.72
CA GLN A 23 -22.07 6.77 -1.70
C GLN A 23 -23.02 5.67 -2.19
N ASN A 24 -23.95 6.00 -3.08
CA ASN A 24 -24.91 5.03 -3.64
C ASN A 24 -24.22 4.00 -4.56
N ILE A 25 -23.09 4.38 -5.17
CA ILE A 25 -22.33 3.55 -6.11
C ILE A 25 -21.18 2.85 -5.37
N TYR A 26 -20.35 3.64 -4.69
CA TYR A 26 -19.18 3.18 -3.94
C TYR A 26 -19.55 3.02 -2.46
N ASN A 27 -20.25 1.93 -2.16
CA ASN A 27 -20.53 1.45 -0.81
C ASN A 27 -19.78 0.16 -0.52
N TYR A 28 -19.65 -0.18 0.76
CA TYR A 28 -18.90 -1.34 1.24
C TYR A 28 -19.28 -2.65 0.50
N THR A 29 -20.57 -2.95 0.40
CA THR A 29 -21.07 -4.18 -0.24
C THR A 29 -20.63 -4.28 -1.70
N ASN A 30 -20.75 -3.18 -2.46
CA ASN A 30 -20.31 -3.12 -3.85
C ASN A 30 -18.79 -3.21 -3.97
N THR A 31 -18.05 -2.57 -3.05
CA THR A 31 -16.59 -2.63 -3.03
C THR A 31 -16.07 -4.03 -2.79
N VAL A 32 -16.64 -4.78 -1.83
CA VAL A 32 -16.21 -6.15 -1.56
C VAL A 32 -16.40 -7.03 -2.81
N LYS A 33 -17.52 -6.87 -3.52
CA LYS A 33 -17.78 -7.59 -4.78
C LYS A 33 -16.77 -7.23 -5.86
N ASP A 34 -16.58 -5.94 -6.15
CA ASP A 34 -15.60 -5.48 -7.17
C ASP A 34 -14.16 -5.89 -6.81
N PHE A 35 -13.81 -5.89 -5.53
CA PHE A 35 -12.53 -6.42 -5.05
C PHE A 35 -12.38 -7.91 -5.37
N LEU A 36 -13.38 -8.72 -4.98
CA LEU A 36 -13.34 -10.17 -5.16
C LEU A 36 -13.36 -10.59 -6.63
N ASP A 37 -14.14 -9.90 -7.46
CA ASP A 37 -14.20 -10.15 -8.91
C ASP A 37 -12.82 -10.06 -9.55
N ARG A 38 -11.97 -9.12 -9.09
CA ARG A 38 -10.60 -8.96 -9.57
C ARG A 38 -9.60 -9.91 -8.91
N TYR A 39 -9.90 -10.33 -7.70
CA TYR A 39 -9.00 -11.11 -6.85
C TYR A 39 -9.13 -12.63 -7.08
N GLN A 40 -10.34 -13.16 -7.30
CA GLN A 40 -10.61 -14.59 -7.30
C GLN A 40 -9.92 -15.35 -8.44
N GLU A 41 -9.81 -14.74 -9.63
CA GLU A 41 -9.19 -15.34 -10.82
C GLU A 41 -7.65 -15.35 -10.75
N GLN A 42 -7.05 -14.70 -9.75
CA GLN A 42 -5.61 -14.53 -9.65
C GLN A 42 -4.89 -15.78 -9.13
N SER A 43 -3.62 -15.94 -9.53
CA SER A 43 -2.72 -16.96 -8.98
C SER A 43 -2.52 -16.77 -7.46
N ASP A 44 -2.18 -17.84 -6.74
CA ASP A 44 -1.94 -17.76 -5.28
C ASP A 44 -0.83 -16.75 -4.91
N ASN A 45 0.20 -16.62 -5.75
CA ASN A 45 1.26 -15.63 -5.52
C ASN A 45 0.74 -14.21 -5.69
N THR A 46 -0.09 -13.97 -6.70
CA THR A 46 -0.74 -12.67 -6.93
C THR A 46 -1.71 -12.36 -5.79
N LYS A 47 -2.52 -13.33 -5.34
CA LYS A 47 -3.43 -13.20 -4.20
C LYS A 47 -2.69 -12.80 -2.92
N LYS A 48 -1.56 -13.43 -2.61
CA LYS A 48 -0.67 -13.05 -1.50
C LYS A 48 -0.19 -11.60 -1.61
N GLY A 49 0.14 -11.16 -2.83
CA GLY A 49 0.51 -9.78 -3.14
C GLY A 49 -0.63 -8.82 -2.81
N ILE A 50 -1.80 -9.02 -3.41
CA ILE A 50 -3.00 -8.18 -3.25
C ILE A 50 -3.41 -8.06 -1.77
N ILE A 51 -3.46 -9.17 -1.03
CA ILE A 51 -3.78 -9.13 0.41
C ILE A 51 -2.66 -8.43 1.20
N GLY A 52 -1.39 -8.58 0.81
CA GLY A 52 -0.29 -7.89 1.48
C GLY A 52 -0.34 -6.38 1.30
N GLU A 53 -0.70 -5.92 0.09
CA GLU A 53 -0.94 -4.52 -0.22
C GLU A 53 -2.11 -3.96 0.59
N LEU A 54 -3.26 -4.65 0.60
CA LEU A 54 -4.45 -4.27 1.40
C LEU A 54 -4.10 -4.13 2.89
N LEU A 55 -3.37 -5.10 3.45
CA LEU A 55 -2.95 -5.04 4.85
C LEU A 55 -2.03 -3.86 5.13
N THR A 56 -1.12 -3.54 4.20
CA THR A 56 -0.20 -2.40 4.35
C THR A 56 -0.96 -1.08 4.29
N HIS A 57 -1.88 -0.92 3.33
CA HIS A 57 -2.79 0.22 3.20
C HIS A 57 -3.54 0.53 4.48
N ILE A 58 -4.03 -0.51 5.16
CA ILE A 58 -4.81 -0.35 6.39
C ILE A 58 -3.92 -0.09 7.60
N LEU A 59 -2.84 -0.86 7.75
CA LEU A 59 -2.11 -0.91 9.02
C LEU A 59 -1.17 0.28 9.20
N ILE A 60 -0.47 0.74 8.16
CA ILE A 60 0.45 1.88 8.27
C ILE A 60 -0.25 3.13 8.83
N PRO A 61 -1.34 3.64 8.23
CA PRO A 61 -2.01 4.84 8.75
C PRO A 61 -2.69 4.57 10.11
N SER A 62 -2.98 3.31 10.45
CA SER A 62 -3.49 2.94 11.78
C SER A 62 -2.43 3.01 12.88
N TYR A 63 -1.13 2.93 12.54
CA TYR A 63 -0.02 3.00 13.50
C TYR A 63 0.78 4.31 13.42
N ILE A 64 0.71 5.01 12.29
CA ILE A 64 1.42 6.27 12.04
C ILE A 64 0.38 7.31 11.61
N SER A 65 -0.24 7.97 12.59
CA SER A 65 -1.38 8.90 12.39
C SER A 65 -1.08 10.06 11.45
N ASP A 66 0.19 10.43 11.32
CA ASP A 66 0.62 11.55 10.48
C ASP A 66 0.67 11.20 9.00
N LEU A 67 0.63 9.91 8.65
CA LEU A 67 0.60 9.44 7.27
C LEU A 67 -0.83 9.25 6.80
N GLU A 68 -1.20 9.98 5.76
CA GLU A 68 -2.47 9.86 5.07
C GLU A 68 -2.25 9.24 3.69
N VAL A 69 -3.07 8.27 3.32
CA VAL A 69 -2.97 7.59 2.03
C VAL A 69 -3.50 8.51 0.92
N ILE A 70 -2.69 8.75 -0.11
CA ILE A 70 -3.04 9.59 -1.27
C ILE A 70 -3.09 8.83 -2.59
N SER A 71 -2.95 7.51 -2.53
CA SER A 71 -3.07 6.58 -3.67
C SER A 71 -4.18 5.56 -3.41
N ILE A 72 -4.93 5.14 -4.43
CA ILE A 72 -5.92 4.07 -4.27
C ILE A 72 -5.33 2.71 -4.71
N MET A 73 -5.89 1.62 -4.21
CA MET A 73 -5.47 0.26 -4.55
C MET A 73 -6.03 -0.23 -5.90
N LYS A 74 -7.21 0.25 -6.31
CA LYS A 74 -7.87 -0.21 -7.54
C LYS A 74 -7.10 0.23 -8.79
N ASN A 75 -6.67 -0.71 -9.62
CA ASN A 75 -6.16 -0.40 -10.96
C ASN A 75 -7.31 0.14 -11.85
N LYS A 76 -7.11 1.36 -12.38
CA LYS A 76 -8.12 2.12 -13.13
C LYS A 76 -8.22 1.72 -14.61
N GLU A 77 -7.14 1.21 -15.20
CA GLU A 77 -7.04 1.03 -16.66
C GLU A 77 -7.25 -0.42 -17.12
N GLU A 78 -6.74 -1.39 -16.37
CA GLU A 78 -6.85 -2.82 -16.72
C GLU A 78 -7.19 -3.68 -15.50
N ARG A 79 -7.72 -4.89 -15.73
CA ARG A 79 -7.84 -5.95 -14.69
C ARG A 79 -6.47 -6.54 -14.29
N SER A 80 -5.37 -6.03 -14.84
CA SER A 80 -3.99 -6.45 -14.57
C SER A 80 -3.41 -5.75 -13.33
N ILE A 81 -2.22 -6.19 -12.88
CA ILE A 81 -1.51 -5.61 -11.72
C ILE A 81 -1.11 -4.16 -12.03
N ARG A 82 -1.32 -3.25 -11.07
CA ARG A 82 -0.96 -1.83 -11.17
C ARG A 82 0.51 -1.66 -11.56
N LYS A 83 0.79 -0.84 -12.58
CA LYS A 83 2.14 -0.39 -12.94
C LYS A 83 2.39 0.97 -12.28
N GLY A 84 2.67 0.98 -10.99
CA GLY A 84 2.74 2.20 -10.19
C GLY A 84 3.41 1.96 -8.84
N PHE A 85 3.53 3.02 -8.04
CA PHE A 85 3.77 2.86 -6.61
C PHE A 85 2.63 2.06 -5.99
N ASP A 86 2.94 1.11 -5.12
CA ASP A 86 1.91 0.32 -4.43
C ASP A 86 1.06 1.24 -3.54
N ILE A 87 1.73 2.07 -2.72
CA ILE A 87 1.07 3.06 -1.85
C ILE A 87 1.89 4.35 -1.80
N VAL A 88 1.21 5.49 -1.81
CA VAL A 88 1.81 6.80 -1.58
C VAL A 88 1.10 7.47 -0.41
N TYR A 89 1.87 8.07 0.47
CA TYR A 89 1.37 8.81 1.62
C TYR A 89 1.81 10.27 1.58
N SER A 90 0.94 11.16 2.03
CA SER A 90 1.32 12.50 2.48
C SER A 90 1.59 12.45 3.99
N ASN A 91 2.65 13.13 4.44
CA ASN A 91 2.87 13.38 5.87
C ASN A 91 2.32 14.77 6.22
N ASN A 92 1.31 14.80 7.08
CA ASN A 92 0.60 16.05 7.41
C ASN A 92 1.47 17.04 8.19
N SER A 93 2.32 16.55 9.08
CA SER A 93 3.17 17.34 9.97
C SER A 93 4.45 17.83 9.27
N LEU A 94 5.12 16.95 8.53
CA LEU A 94 6.40 17.22 7.87
C LEU A 94 6.25 17.79 6.46
N LYS A 95 5.03 17.83 5.91
CA LYS A 95 4.71 18.34 4.57
C LYS A 95 5.60 17.71 3.49
N ASN A 96 5.70 16.39 3.50
CA ASN A 96 6.47 15.61 2.54
C ASN A 96 5.71 14.37 2.06
N ILE A 97 6.22 13.76 0.98
CA ILE A 97 5.64 12.55 0.38
C ILE A 97 6.48 11.32 0.75
N TRP A 98 5.79 10.20 0.97
CA TRP A 98 6.39 8.90 1.25
C TRP A 98 5.91 7.87 0.24
N TYR A 99 6.86 7.21 -0.45
CA TYR A 99 6.56 6.17 -1.42
C TYR A 99 6.76 4.80 -0.80
N CYS A 100 5.73 3.98 -0.82
CA CYS A 100 5.76 2.64 -0.25
C CYS A 100 5.78 1.58 -1.34
N GLU A 101 6.70 0.64 -1.18
CA GLU A 101 6.72 -0.60 -1.95
C GLU A 101 6.43 -1.76 -1.03
N VAL A 102 5.45 -2.57 -1.43
CA VAL A 102 5.00 -3.76 -0.73
C VAL A 102 5.50 -4.99 -1.47
N LYS A 103 6.13 -5.91 -0.72
CA LYS A 103 6.42 -7.25 -1.24
C LYS A 103 5.91 -8.30 -0.28
N SER A 104 5.32 -9.33 -0.88
CA SER A 104 4.77 -10.48 -0.17
C SER A 104 5.57 -11.73 -0.50
N GLY A 105 5.66 -12.65 0.46
CA GLY A 105 6.29 -13.94 0.25
C GLY A 105 5.94 -14.93 1.35
N GLY A 106 6.19 -16.22 1.10
CA GLY A 106 5.99 -17.27 2.10
C GLY A 106 7.08 -18.31 2.06
N ASP A 107 6.84 -19.42 2.76
CA ASP A 107 7.85 -20.44 2.98
C ASP A 107 8.46 -21.02 1.70
N VAL A 108 9.78 -21.09 1.74
CA VAL A 108 10.66 -21.90 0.90
C VAL A 108 11.65 -22.49 1.91
N ASP A 109 11.81 -23.81 1.91
CA ASP A 109 12.58 -24.53 2.93
C ASP A 109 13.99 -23.95 3.13
N GLY A 110 14.45 -23.93 4.39
CA GLY A 110 15.86 -23.63 4.75
C GLY A 110 16.19 -22.19 5.18
N PHE A 111 15.27 -21.23 5.17
CA PHE A 111 15.53 -19.86 5.68
C PHE A 111 14.91 -19.60 7.06
N SER A 112 15.66 -18.90 7.93
CA SER A 112 15.09 -18.28 9.14
C SER A 112 14.06 -17.20 8.77
N VAL A 113 13.13 -16.92 9.70
CA VAL A 113 12.10 -15.88 9.55
C VAL A 113 12.73 -14.54 9.17
N ASP A 114 13.78 -14.15 9.88
CA ASP A 114 14.51 -12.90 9.64
C ASP A 114 15.17 -12.85 8.26
N ASN A 115 15.88 -13.93 7.88
CA ASN A 115 16.54 -13.99 6.56
C ASN A 115 15.51 -13.90 5.44
N LYS A 116 14.35 -14.53 5.61
CA LYS A 116 13.26 -14.45 4.63
C LYS A 116 12.65 -13.05 4.59
N ASN A 117 12.41 -12.44 5.75
CA ASN A 117 11.88 -11.08 5.83
C ASN A 117 12.81 -10.08 5.14
N ASN A 118 14.11 -10.14 5.42
CA ASN A 118 15.12 -9.28 4.78
C ASN A 118 15.19 -9.51 3.26
N LYS A 119 15.03 -10.75 2.79
CA LYS A 119 14.92 -11.01 1.34
C LYS A 119 13.70 -10.35 0.71
N ILE A 120 12.56 -10.32 1.40
CA ILE A 120 11.35 -9.64 0.93
C ILE A 120 11.58 -8.12 0.93
N LEU A 121 12.14 -7.57 2.00
CA LEU A 121 12.48 -6.14 2.10
C LEU A 121 13.48 -5.70 1.03
N ASN A 122 14.48 -6.53 0.71
CA ASN A 122 15.43 -6.25 -0.37
C ASN A 122 14.76 -6.19 -1.75
N LYS A 123 13.72 -7.01 -1.98
CA LYS A 123 12.91 -6.91 -3.20
C LYS A 123 12.12 -5.61 -3.22
N ALA A 124 11.55 -5.20 -2.09
CA ALA A 124 10.84 -3.92 -1.99
C ALA A 124 11.81 -2.75 -2.23
N LYS A 125 13.00 -2.78 -1.60
CA LYS A 125 14.06 -1.80 -1.81
C LYS A 125 14.44 -1.68 -3.29
N LYS A 126 14.68 -2.82 -3.97
CA LYS A 126 15.00 -2.83 -5.40
C LYS A 126 13.86 -2.23 -6.23
N GLY A 127 12.62 -2.64 -5.96
CA GLY A 127 11.43 -2.14 -6.67
C GLY A 127 11.29 -0.63 -6.54
N ILE A 128 11.28 -0.12 -5.31
CA ILE A 128 11.12 1.31 -5.07
C ILE A 128 12.28 2.12 -5.64
N ASN A 129 13.52 1.64 -5.49
CA ASN A 129 14.70 2.33 -6.01
C ASN A 129 14.69 2.40 -7.55
N THR A 130 14.21 1.35 -8.23
CA THR A 130 13.98 1.41 -9.67
C THR A 130 12.93 2.46 -10.00
N MET A 131 11.77 2.47 -9.33
CA MET A 131 10.66 3.37 -9.68
C MET A 131 10.96 4.85 -9.42
N ILE A 132 11.59 5.18 -8.29
CA ILE A 132 11.92 6.58 -8.00
C ILE A 132 13.00 7.10 -8.96
N ASN A 133 13.95 6.27 -9.40
CA ASN A 133 14.97 6.74 -10.34
C ASN A 133 14.54 6.66 -11.81
N ASP A 134 13.29 6.30 -12.08
CA ASP A 134 12.74 6.15 -13.43
C ASP A 134 12.19 7.47 -13.96
N ASP A 135 12.34 7.71 -15.27
CA ASP A 135 11.78 8.87 -15.97
C ASP A 135 10.33 8.65 -16.46
N ARG A 136 9.72 7.50 -16.16
CA ARG A 136 8.30 7.21 -16.44
C ARG A 136 7.37 8.20 -15.74
N THR A 137 6.82 9.16 -16.49
CA THR A 137 5.85 10.15 -15.98
C THR A 137 4.54 9.51 -15.51
N THR A 138 4.13 8.41 -16.13
CA THR A 138 2.87 7.72 -15.83
C THR A 138 2.74 7.26 -14.38
N LEU A 139 3.86 6.96 -13.70
CA LEU A 139 3.88 6.62 -12.27
C LEU A 139 3.36 7.79 -11.42
N TRP A 140 3.76 9.01 -11.77
CA TRP A 140 3.49 10.25 -11.05
C TRP A 140 2.11 10.80 -11.40
N ASP A 141 1.76 10.77 -12.69
CA ASP A 141 0.43 11.14 -13.19
C ASP A 141 -0.68 10.29 -12.55
N SER A 142 -0.41 8.99 -12.36
CA SER A 142 -1.33 8.09 -11.66
C SER A 142 -1.65 8.58 -10.24
N VAL A 143 -0.63 8.99 -9.49
CA VAL A 143 -0.78 9.46 -8.11
C VAL A 143 -1.44 10.86 -8.07
N LEU A 144 -1.11 11.76 -9.01
CA LEU A 144 -1.80 13.05 -9.14
C LEU A 144 -3.30 12.88 -9.38
N ASN A 145 -3.70 11.85 -10.11
CA ASN A 145 -5.11 11.50 -10.30
C ASN A 145 -5.72 10.86 -9.06
N ASP A 146 -4.96 10.08 -8.28
CA ASP A 146 -5.45 9.49 -7.02
C ASP A 146 -5.66 10.53 -5.92
N ILE A 147 -4.85 11.60 -5.88
CA ILE A 147 -5.01 12.70 -4.91
C ILE A 147 -6.44 13.28 -4.98
N LYS A 148 -6.98 13.47 -6.19
CA LYS A 148 -8.36 13.96 -6.40
C LYS A 148 -9.43 13.02 -5.83
N LEU A 149 -9.14 11.72 -5.78
CA LEU A 149 -10.07 10.71 -5.28
C LEU A 149 -9.96 10.51 -3.77
N THR A 150 -8.83 10.88 -3.18
CA THR A 150 -8.49 10.58 -1.78
C THR A 150 -8.59 11.79 -0.87
N ILE A 151 -8.36 13.01 -1.37
CA ILE A 151 -8.39 14.25 -0.61
C ILE A 151 -9.60 15.09 -1.01
N PHE A 152 -10.51 15.33 -0.07
CA PHE A 152 -11.72 16.13 -0.28
C PHE A 152 -11.47 17.65 -0.19
N ASP A 153 -10.56 18.07 0.70
CA ASP A 153 -10.23 19.47 0.90
C ASP A 153 -9.39 20.00 -0.27
N ASN A 154 -9.92 20.98 -1.02
CA ASN A 154 -9.29 21.51 -2.24
C ASN A 154 -7.93 22.17 -2.00
N ASP A 155 -7.77 22.88 -0.87
CA ASP A 155 -6.51 23.58 -0.57
C ASP A 155 -5.42 22.57 -0.21
N LYS A 156 -5.76 21.60 0.64
CA LYS A 156 -4.90 20.47 0.98
C LYS A 156 -4.55 19.64 -0.26
N GLN A 157 -5.53 19.39 -1.13
CA GLN A 157 -5.34 18.68 -2.40
C GLN A 157 -4.33 19.42 -3.29
N MET A 158 -4.46 20.75 -3.40
CA MET A 158 -3.54 21.58 -4.16
C MET A 158 -2.13 21.54 -3.57
N ASP A 159 -1.98 21.61 -2.25
CA ASP A 159 -0.68 21.61 -1.58
C ASP A 159 0.03 20.25 -1.70
N ILE A 160 -0.67 19.13 -1.50
CA ILE A 160 -0.13 17.79 -1.72
C ILE A 160 0.27 17.61 -3.20
N SER A 161 -0.55 18.11 -4.13
CA SER A 161 -0.24 18.06 -5.56
C SER A 161 1.02 18.86 -5.90
N LYS A 162 1.24 20.02 -5.26
CA LYS A 162 2.47 20.81 -5.43
C LYS A 162 3.69 20.03 -4.96
N LEU A 163 3.61 19.40 -3.78
CA LEU A 163 4.70 18.57 -3.25
C LEU A 163 5.05 17.44 -4.21
N LEU A 164 4.05 16.67 -4.66
CA LEU A 164 4.27 15.55 -5.59
C LEU A 164 4.83 16.01 -6.94
N LYS A 165 4.42 17.18 -7.44
CA LYS A 165 4.96 17.74 -8.69
C LYS A 165 6.46 18.01 -8.60
N LEU A 166 7.00 18.35 -7.43
CA LEU A 166 8.45 18.55 -7.26
C LEU A 166 9.25 17.26 -7.52
N ASP A 167 8.65 16.09 -7.34
CA ASP A 167 9.29 14.79 -7.62
C ASP A 167 9.12 14.34 -9.09
N HIS A 168 8.27 15.03 -9.87
CA HIS A 168 7.87 14.61 -11.20
C HIS A 168 9.03 14.68 -12.23
N PRO A 169 9.22 13.67 -13.12
CA PRO A 169 10.34 13.61 -14.05
C PRO A 169 10.52 14.81 -14.97
N ASN A 170 9.40 15.43 -15.40
CA ASN A 170 9.39 16.62 -16.26
C ASN A 170 9.71 17.94 -15.55
N ILE A 171 9.93 17.96 -14.23
CA ILE A 171 10.33 19.17 -13.51
C ILE A 171 11.85 19.35 -13.57
N GLU A 172 12.28 20.52 -14.02
CA GLU A 172 13.68 20.93 -13.96
C GLU A 172 14.13 21.03 -12.50
N ASN A 173 15.30 20.48 -12.17
CA ASN A 173 15.79 20.35 -10.79
C ASN A 173 14.81 19.61 -9.86
N ARG A 174 14.10 18.60 -10.38
CA ARG A 174 13.23 17.73 -9.57
C ARG A 174 13.93 17.20 -8.33
N ASN A 175 13.14 16.99 -7.28
CA ASN A 175 13.63 16.38 -6.07
C ASN A 175 14.01 14.91 -6.29
N MET A 176 15.27 14.58 -6.02
CA MET A 176 15.80 13.21 -6.07
C MET A 176 15.93 12.60 -4.67
N SER A 177 15.79 13.41 -3.61
CA SER A 177 15.88 12.97 -2.22
C SER A 177 14.47 12.64 -1.70
N ARG A 178 14.12 11.35 -1.70
CA ARG A 178 12.74 10.91 -1.44
C ARG A 178 12.64 10.03 -0.21
N ASN A 179 11.52 10.17 0.50
CA ASN A 179 11.21 9.31 1.63
C ASN A 179 10.53 8.04 1.15
N VAL A 180 10.93 6.90 1.72
CA VAL A 180 10.41 5.59 1.31
C VAL A 180 9.95 4.76 2.50
N ILE A 181 8.97 3.91 2.23
CA ILE A 181 8.53 2.87 3.14
C ILE A 181 8.75 1.51 2.48
N LEU A 182 9.59 0.69 3.10
CA LEU A 182 9.79 -0.69 2.66
C LEU A 182 8.86 -1.59 3.46
N SER A 183 7.84 -2.15 2.81
CA SER A 183 6.89 -3.06 3.44
C SER A 183 7.12 -4.51 3.03
N SER A 184 7.25 -5.39 4.03
CA SER A 184 7.28 -6.84 3.83
C SER A 184 6.07 -7.51 4.46
N VAL A 185 5.44 -8.40 3.72
CA VAL A 185 4.38 -9.29 4.23
C VAL A 185 4.85 -10.74 4.12
N LEU A 186 5.24 -11.30 5.26
CA LEU A 186 5.73 -12.67 5.38
C LEU A 186 4.59 -13.60 5.80
N TYR A 187 4.20 -14.48 4.89
CA TYR A 187 3.27 -15.58 5.12
C TYR A 187 3.99 -16.81 5.66
N LYS A 188 4.12 -16.90 6.99
CA LYS A 188 4.81 -17.96 7.73
C LYS A 188 4.22 -18.10 9.14
N SER A 189 4.27 -19.31 9.71
CA SER A 189 3.84 -19.57 11.09
C SER A 189 4.46 -18.58 12.09
N LEU A 190 3.74 -18.29 13.18
CA LEU A 190 4.16 -17.39 14.24
C LEU A 190 4.97 -18.08 15.35
N ASP A 191 5.26 -19.37 15.21
CA ASP A 191 6.10 -20.14 16.15
C ASP A 191 7.48 -19.52 16.31
N THR A 192 7.96 -18.87 15.25
CA THR A 192 9.12 -17.99 15.26
C THR A 192 8.69 -16.62 14.73
N LYS A 193 9.13 -15.54 15.37
CA LYS A 193 8.72 -14.18 15.03
C LYS A 193 9.86 -13.42 14.37
N ILE A 194 9.52 -12.47 13.49
CA ILE A 194 10.48 -11.49 12.99
C ILE A 194 11.09 -10.77 14.20
N SER A 195 12.42 -10.77 14.27
CA SER A 195 13.16 -10.12 15.33
C SER A 195 13.21 -8.61 15.11
N TYR A 196 12.81 -7.85 16.14
CA TYR A 196 12.95 -6.40 16.14
C TYR A 196 14.41 -5.97 15.94
N GLU A 197 15.37 -6.63 16.61
CA GLU A 197 16.80 -6.32 16.49
C GLU A 197 17.35 -6.64 15.10
N ASN A 198 16.79 -7.65 14.43
CA ASN A 198 17.13 -7.91 13.04
C ASN A 198 16.60 -6.79 12.13
N LEU A 199 15.35 -6.38 12.31
CA LEU A 199 14.72 -5.31 11.52
C LEU A 199 15.40 -3.95 11.74
N LYS A 200 15.78 -3.65 12.97
CA LYS A 200 16.54 -2.44 13.34
C LYS A 200 17.90 -2.42 12.66
N ARG A 201 18.64 -3.52 12.69
CA ARG A 201 19.92 -3.65 11.95
C ARG A 201 19.74 -3.53 10.45
N TYR A 202 18.68 -4.14 9.89
CA TYR A 202 18.34 -3.98 8.48
C TYR A 202 18.13 -2.50 8.14
N LYS A 203 17.32 -1.78 8.92
CA LYS A 203 17.09 -0.34 8.71
C LYS A 203 18.39 0.47 8.78
N MET A 204 19.19 0.27 9.83
CA MET A 204 20.47 0.98 9.99
C MET A 204 21.42 0.77 8.81
N ASN A 205 21.48 -0.46 8.29
CA ASN A 205 22.29 -0.75 7.11
C ASN A 205 21.84 0.05 5.89
N ILE A 206 20.53 0.16 5.66
CA ILE A 206 20.00 0.95 4.53
C ILE A 206 20.18 2.46 4.76
N ASP A 207 19.99 2.95 5.99
CA ASP A 207 20.24 4.36 6.33
C ASP A 207 21.69 4.76 6.00
N ASN A 208 22.66 3.87 6.29
CA ASN A 208 24.08 4.08 6.00
C ASN A 208 24.44 4.05 4.50
N GLU A 209 23.53 3.58 3.64
CA GLU A 209 23.73 3.68 2.18
C GLU A 209 23.42 5.07 1.64
N HIS A 210 22.75 5.93 2.42
CA HIS A 210 22.39 7.31 2.05
C HIS A 210 21.61 7.44 0.72
N ILE A 211 20.80 6.43 0.38
CA ILE A 211 20.02 6.38 -0.87
C ILE A 211 18.60 6.97 -0.75
N PHE A 212 18.11 7.18 0.47
CA PHE A 212 16.77 7.72 0.74
C PHE A 212 16.85 8.91 1.72
N ALA A 213 15.99 9.90 1.55
CA ALA A 213 15.91 11.05 2.47
C ALA A 213 15.34 10.64 3.84
N GLY A 214 14.42 9.68 3.83
CA GLY A 214 13.80 9.10 5.00
C GLY A 214 13.42 7.65 4.73
N LEU A 215 13.53 6.81 5.75
CA LEU A 215 13.25 5.38 5.64
C LEU A 215 12.37 4.92 6.80
N ILE A 216 11.23 4.31 6.46
CA ILE A 216 10.45 3.47 7.35
C ILE A 216 10.56 2.03 6.85
N VAL A 217 10.78 1.09 7.77
CA VAL A 217 10.73 -0.34 7.47
C VAL A 217 9.55 -0.93 8.24
N PHE A 218 8.61 -1.52 7.50
CA PHE A 218 7.38 -2.06 8.06
C PHE A 218 7.27 -3.54 7.70
N SER A 219 7.09 -4.40 8.69
CA SER A 219 7.02 -5.85 8.48
C SER A 219 5.79 -6.45 9.13
N ILE A 220 5.00 -7.15 8.34
CA ILE A 220 3.83 -7.91 8.77
C ILE A 220 4.18 -9.40 8.68
N GLN A 221 3.99 -10.14 9.76
CA GLN A 221 4.03 -11.61 9.74
C GLN A 221 2.64 -12.18 9.99
N LYS A 222 2.19 -13.09 9.11
CA LYS A 222 0.93 -13.82 9.28
C LYS A 222 1.11 -15.27 8.86
N PRO A 223 0.41 -16.24 9.47
CA PRO A 223 0.47 -17.63 8.99
C PRO A 223 -0.02 -17.79 7.55
N THR A 224 -1.06 -17.04 7.16
CA THR A 224 -1.69 -17.15 5.85
C THR A 224 -2.47 -15.89 5.47
N TYR A 225 -2.68 -15.69 4.17
CA TYR A 225 -3.61 -14.69 3.60
C TYR A 225 -5.06 -15.18 3.60
N LYS A 226 -5.28 -16.51 3.68
CA LYS A 226 -6.60 -17.16 3.57
C LYS A 226 -7.63 -16.66 4.57
N LYS A 227 -7.22 -16.27 5.78
CA LYS A 227 -8.15 -15.72 6.78
C LYS A 227 -8.78 -14.39 6.35
N ILE A 228 -8.04 -13.57 5.61
CA ILE A 228 -8.58 -12.31 5.05
C ILE A 228 -9.42 -12.59 3.80
N GLU A 229 -8.97 -13.52 2.95
CA GLU A 229 -9.73 -13.98 1.78
C GLU A 229 -11.12 -14.51 2.19
N ASN A 230 -11.17 -15.46 3.13
CA ASN A 230 -12.42 -16.06 3.58
C ASN A 230 -13.37 -15.00 4.17
N PHE A 231 -12.82 -14.08 4.97
CA PHE A 231 -13.60 -12.98 5.52
C PHE A 231 -14.24 -12.11 4.42
N LEU A 232 -13.49 -11.72 3.38
CA LEU A 232 -14.05 -10.94 2.27
C LEU A 232 -15.12 -11.73 1.50
N ILE A 233 -14.90 -13.03 1.27
CA ILE A 233 -15.90 -13.91 0.63
C ILE A 233 -17.18 -13.97 1.46
N GLU A 234 -17.08 -14.12 2.78
CA GLU A 234 -18.22 -14.09 3.69
C GLU A 234 -18.99 -12.76 3.58
N GLU A 235 -18.30 -11.62 3.66
CA GLU A 235 -18.92 -10.29 3.55
C GLU A 235 -19.61 -10.07 2.19
N SER A 236 -19.12 -10.69 1.11
CA SER A 236 -19.73 -10.60 -0.22
C SER A 236 -21.07 -11.35 -0.35
N ASN A 237 -21.26 -12.37 0.50
CA ASN A 237 -22.44 -13.24 0.51
C ASN A 237 -23.51 -12.77 1.50
N VAL A 238 -23.22 -11.80 2.35
CA VAL A 238 -24.22 -11.16 3.20
C VAL A 238 -25.18 -10.39 2.29
N LYS A 239 -26.39 -10.93 2.10
CA LYS A 239 -27.47 -10.21 1.43
C LYS A 239 -27.80 -8.96 2.25
N ASN A 240 -28.15 -7.87 1.56
CA ASN A 240 -28.80 -6.70 2.17
C ASN A 240 -30.15 -7.14 2.74
N ASP A 241 -30.15 -7.81 3.89
CA ASP A 241 -31.34 -8.08 4.66
C ASP A 241 -31.73 -6.78 5.37
N GLY A 242 -32.43 -5.93 4.59
CA GLY A 242 -33.42 -4.96 5.05
C GLY A 242 -32.95 -3.84 5.99
N LYS A 243 -32.80 -2.64 5.43
CA LYS A 243 -33.26 -1.39 6.05
C LYS A 243 -33.81 -0.44 4.98
N ASN A 244 -35.11 -0.54 4.73
CA ASN A 244 -35.99 0.59 4.42
C ASN A 244 -36.78 0.89 5.69
#